data_AF-A0A0G3CAS3-F1
#
_entry.id   AF-A0A0G3CAS3-F1
#
_cell.length_a   1.000
_cell.length_b   1.000
_cell.length_c   1.000
_cell.angle_alpha   90.00
_cell.angle_beta   90.00
_cell.angle_gamma   90.00
#
_symmetry.space_group_name_H-M   'P 1'
#
loop_
_entity.id
_entity.type
_entity.pdbx_description
1 polymer ?
#
loop_
_entity_poly.entity_id
_entity_poly.type
_entity_poly.pdbx_seq_one_letter_code
_entity_poly.pdbx_strand_id
1 'polypeptide(L)'
;MLEEKDWDILLKRIKNGKCTPFLGSGACSEKISVIFQIANEWAEEYDYPMEDSYNLARVAQFVAVTEEDEMLPRDEICNRITELSKEVTPKYFETPDEIHGVLADLPLSVYITTTYDDLMVQALKSRGKTPIQEICRWNEYLIQRKPTPLDFDPTPEKPLVYHLHGCYKIPESLVLTEDDYLDFLAAISKDQNLLPLRIQEAFTGSSLLLIGYKVTDWDFRVLCRILDEYLEISMGRKHISVQLVPGNVSETHEEKAQKYLDRYFEDLHIQVYWHDCHEFSAELKTRWETFNRDTTKIHIKNGRSFPIKEKPGKVSILFLAADPTNESRLRLGEEFREIQEKLKLAKFRDRFTLELPQLSVRPSDTSQALLDTQPQIVHFSGHGTPTGALCFEDLAGKAHPIELDALAALFEQFSDHVNCVVLNACYAEIQAKAIAKHIKYVIGMNRAIGDKAAIAFAIGFYQALGGGRSIEDAYKLGCIQIQLHGIPEHLTPVLIKKGQS
;
A
#
# COMPACT_ATOMS: atom_id res chain seq x y z
N MET A 1 11.31 20.23 -2.76
CA MET A 1 12.12 19.75 -1.62
C MET A 1 11.18 19.08 -0.62
N LEU A 2 11.49 17.87 -0.16
CA LEU A 2 10.65 17.19 0.84
C LEU A 2 10.71 17.97 2.16
N GLU A 3 9.56 18.24 2.76
CA GLU A 3 9.50 18.87 4.09
C GLU A 3 9.91 17.86 5.18
N GLU A 4 10.34 18.36 6.35
CA GLU A 4 10.68 17.52 7.51
C GLU A 4 9.55 16.53 7.87
N LYS A 5 8.29 16.97 7.75
CA LYS A 5 7.12 16.12 7.99
C LYS A 5 7.03 14.93 7.03
N ASP A 6 7.48 15.10 5.79
CA ASP A 6 7.38 14.07 4.75
C ASP A 6 8.49 13.01 4.97
N TRP A 7 9.69 13.44 5.37
CA TRP A 7 10.75 12.54 5.85
C TRP A 7 10.32 11.73 7.08
N ASP A 8 9.72 12.37 8.08
CA ASP A 8 9.20 11.68 9.27
C ASP A 8 8.17 10.60 8.92
N ILE A 9 7.30 10.87 7.96
CA ILE A 9 6.30 9.93 7.46
C ILE A 9 6.97 8.76 6.75
N LEU A 10 7.94 9.04 5.86
CA LEU A 10 8.70 8.03 5.13
C LEU A 10 9.42 7.08 6.10
N LEU A 11 10.17 7.60 7.07
CA LEU A 11 10.94 6.79 8.03
C LEU A 11 10.02 5.91 8.90
N LYS A 12 8.86 6.43 9.32
CA LYS A 12 7.85 5.63 10.06
C LYS A 12 7.27 4.52 9.21
N ARG A 13 7.00 4.79 7.93
CA ARG A 13 6.47 3.80 6.99
C ARG A 13 7.51 2.72 6.70
N ILE A 14 8.77 3.08 6.51
CA ILE A 14 9.88 2.14 6.38
C ILE A 14 9.96 1.24 7.61
N LYS A 15 9.97 1.81 8.83
CA LYS A 15 10.02 1.04 10.08
C LYS A 15 8.85 0.06 10.23
N ASN A 16 7.67 0.42 9.74
CA ASN A 16 6.47 -0.39 9.86
C ASN A 16 6.27 -1.36 8.68
N GLY A 17 7.25 -1.49 7.76
CA GLY A 17 7.11 -2.33 6.57
C GLY A 17 6.05 -1.83 5.57
N LYS A 18 5.61 -0.57 5.68
CA LYS A 18 4.57 0.05 4.83
C LYS A 18 5.18 0.94 3.73
N CYS A 19 6.36 0.57 3.24
CA CYS A 19 7.06 1.24 2.16
C CYS A 19 7.52 0.19 1.15
N THR A 20 7.25 0.41 -0.13
CA THR A 20 7.73 -0.46 -1.21
C THR A 20 8.61 0.34 -2.15
N PRO A 21 9.92 0.06 -2.19
CA PRO A 21 10.82 0.66 -3.15
C PRO A 21 10.52 0.16 -4.55
N PHE A 22 10.55 1.08 -5.49
CA PHE A 22 10.34 0.84 -6.91
C PHE A 22 11.55 1.38 -7.67
N LEU A 23 12.31 0.49 -8.33
CA LEU A 23 13.61 0.80 -8.92
C LEU A 23 13.52 0.84 -10.44
N GLY A 24 13.91 1.98 -11.01
CA GLY A 24 14.12 2.19 -12.44
C GLY A 24 15.59 2.18 -12.82
N SER A 25 15.85 2.27 -14.13
CA SER A 25 17.19 2.17 -14.73
C SER A 25 18.19 3.24 -14.27
N GLY A 26 17.69 4.39 -13.80
CA GLY A 26 18.46 5.48 -13.22
C GLY A 26 18.82 5.31 -11.74
N ALA A 27 18.41 4.22 -11.09
CA ALA A 27 18.82 3.90 -9.72
C ALA A 27 20.28 3.40 -9.68
N CYS A 28 20.80 2.94 -10.81
CA CYS A 28 22.19 2.53 -10.96
C CYS A 28 23.10 3.75 -11.11
N SER A 29 24.34 3.65 -10.60
CA SER A 29 25.36 4.68 -10.90
C SER A 29 25.59 4.82 -12.41
N GLU A 30 26.02 6.00 -12.87
CA GLU A 30 26.30 6.27 -14.30
C GLU A 30 27.29 5.26 -14.92
N LYS A 31 28.16 4.66 -14.11
CA LYS A 31 29.11 3.62 -14.55
C LYS A 31 28.45 2.28 -14.88
N ILE A 32 27.25 2.04 -14.34
CA ILE A 32 26.51 0.78 -14.45
C ILE A 32 25.22 0.96 -15.25
N SER A 33 24.81 2.18 -15.60
CA SER A 33 23.61 2.40 -16.42
C SER A 33 23.87 1.94 -17.87
N VAL A 34 23.63 0.66 -18.10
CA VAL A 34 23.92 -0.06 -19.35
C VAL A 34 22.96 0.34 -20.47
N ILE A 35 21.72 0.69 -20.11
CA ILE A 35 20.60 0.85 -21.04
C ILE A 35 20.83 2.00 -22.03
N PHE A 36 21.35 3.14 -21.57
CA PHE A 36 21.64 4.28 -22.45
C PHE A 36 22.86 4.01 -23.35
N GLN A 37 23.86 3.30 -22.83
CA GLN A 37 25.04 2.94 -23.62
C GLN A 37 24.67 1.95 -24.72
N ILE A 38 23.90 0.90 -24.40
CA ILE A 38 23.41 -0.08 -25.37
C ILE A 38 22.58 0.59 -26.47
N ALA A 39 21.64 1.48 -26.10
CA ALA A 39 20.79 2.13 -27.11
C ALA A 39 21.62 2.90 -28.16
N ASN A 40 22.64 3.65 -27.73
CA ASN A 40 23.49 4.38 -28.67
C ASN A 40 24.46 3.46 -29.41
N GLU A 41 25.03 2.44 -28.76
CA GLU A 41 25.90 1.44 -29.39
C GLU A 41 25.15 0.71 -30.52
N TRP A 42 23.93 0.23 -30.24
CA TRP A 42 23.07 -0.40 -31.25
C TRP A 42 22.63 0.57 -32.33
N ALA A 43 22.35 1.83 -31.99
CA ALA A 43 21.99 2.82 -32.99
C ALA A 43 23.12 3.06 -34.00
N GLU A 44 24.38 3.04 -33.55
CA GLU A 44 25.54 3.13 -34.43
C GLU A 44 25.80 1.83 -35.18
N GLU A 45 25.74 0.68 -34.51
CA GLU A 45 26.05 -0.64 -35.07
C GLU A 45 25.06 -1.06 -36.17
N TYR A 46 23.77 -0.82 -35.93
CA TYR A 46 22.69 -1.21 -36.82
C TYR A 46 22.22 -0.08 -37.75
N ASP A 47 22.89 1.09 -37.75
CA ASP A 47 22.56 2.26 -38.57
C ASP A 47 21.11 2.77 -38.36
N TYR A 48 20.73 2.98 -37.10
CA TYR A 48 19.40 3.45 -36.71
C TYR A 48 19.13 4.85 -37.29
N PRO A 49 18.05 5.03 -38.08
CA PRO A 49 17.90 6.22 -38.92
C PRO A 49 17.23 7.42 -38.25
N MET A 50 16.75 7.29 -37.00
CA MET A 50 15.96 8.35 -36.34
C MET A 50 16.79 9.12 -35.29
N GLU A 51 16.34 10.33 -34.95
CA GLU A 51 17.05 11.25 -34.05
C GLU A 51 17.03 10.82 -32.56
N ASP A 52 16.27 9.79 -32.22
CA ASP A 52 16.07 9.31 -30.84
C ASP A 52 16.86 8.03 -30.51
N SER A 53 18.13 7.98 -30.93
CA SER A 53 19.08 6.89 -30.68
C SER A 53 19.26 6.52 -29.20
N TYR A 54 18.86 7.41 -28.28
CA TYR A 54 18.89 7.17 -26.84
C TYR A 54 17.71 6.33 -26.32
N ASN A 55 16.67 6.10 -27.14
CA ASN A 55 15.48 5.35 -26.75
C ASN A 55 15.66 3.85 -27.00
N LEU A 56 16.07 3.11 -25.97
CA LEU A 56 16.33 1.68 -26.08
C LEU A 56 15.15 0.89 -26.68
N ALA A 57 13.90 1.23 -26.33
CA ALA A 57 12.75 0.46 -26.83
C ALA A 57 12.58 0.57 -28.34
N ARG A 58 12.84 1.76 -28.90
CA ARG A 58 12.78 2.02 -30.33
C ARG A 58 13.95 1.41 -31.08
N VAL A 59 15.15 1.56 -30.54
CA VAL A 59 16.35 0.97 -31.13
C VAL A 59 16.24 -0.56 -31.10
N ALA A 60 15.80 -1.16 -29.99
CA ALA A 60 15.58 -2.59 -29.89
C ALA A 60 14.50 -3.09 -30.87
N GLN A 61 13.41 -2.35 -31.03
CA GLN A 61 12.38 -2.66 -32.03
C GLN A 61 12.96 -2.63 -33.45
N PHE A 62 13.76 -1.60 -33.76
CA PHE A 62 14.41 -1.49 -35.05
C PHE A 62 15.34 -2.69 -35.30
N VAL A 63 16.22 -3.03 -34.36
CA VAL A 63 17.12 -4.19 -34.45
C VAL A 63 16.33 -5.48 -34.68
N ALA A 64 15.27 -5.74 -33.90
CA ALA A 64 14.42 -6.91 -34.07
C ALA A 64 13.82 -7.01 -35.48
N VAL A 65 13.39 -5.87 -36.05
CA VAL A 65 12.75 -5.81 -37.36
C VAL A 65 13.77 -5.93 -38.50
N THR A 66 14.91 -5.24 -38.41
CA THR A 66 15.92 -5.22 -39.48
C THR A 66 16.67 -6.53 -39.60
N GLU A 67 16.93 -7.20 -38.47
CA GLU A 67 17.63 -8.48 -38.43
C GLU A 67 16.68 -9.68 -38.58
N GLU A 68 15.36 -9.44 -38.69
CA GLU A 68 14.31 -10.46 -38.78
C GLU A 68 14.36 -11.49 -37.61
N ASP A 69 14.82 -11.06 -36.44
CA ASP A 69 14.97 -11.88 -35.23
C ASP A 69 14.53 -11.11 -33.98
N GLU A 70 13.34 -11.44 -33.46
CA GLU A 70 12.80 -10.85 -32.24
C GLU A 70 13.63 -11.15 -30.98
N MET A 71 14.36 -12.27 -30.96
CA MET A 71 15.16 -12.67 -29.78
C MET A 71 16.54 -12.02 -29.76
N LEU A 72 17.08 -11.63 -30.92
CA LEU A 72 18.40 -11.01 -31.04
C LEU A 72 18.64 -9.87 -30.02
N PRO A 73 17.83 -8.79 -29.96
CA PRO A 73 18.08 -7.71 -29.01
C PRO A 73 17.96 -8.18 -27.55
N ARG A 74 17.10 -9.17 -27.26
CA ARG A 74 16.96 -9.74 -25.91
C ARG A 74 18.21 -10.50 -25.50
N ASP A 75 18.73 -11.34 -26.38
CA ASP A 75 19.93 -12.13 -26.11
C ASP A 75 21.15 -11.22 -25.94
N GLU A 76 21.29 -10.19 -26.77
CA GLU A 76 22.38 -9.23 -26.67
C GLU A 76 22.37 -8.43 -25.36
N ILE A 77 21.22 -7.86 -24.97
CA ILE A 77 21.13 -7.13 -23.69
C ILE A 77 21.37 -8.07 -22.50
N CYS A 78 20.87 -9.31 -22.56
CA CYS A 78 21.09 -10.29 -21.50
C CYS A 78 22.57 -10.67 -21.37
N ASN A 79 23.28 -10.84 -22.49
CA ASN A 79 24.72 -11.10 -22.51
C ASN A 79 25.50 -9.91 -21.93
N ARG A 80 25.15 -8.68 -22.32
CA ARG A 80 25.79 -7.45 -21.80
C ARG A 80 25.63 -7.30 -20.30
N ILE A 81 24.42 -7.51 -19.78
CA ILE A 81 24.14 -7.47 -18.33
C ILE A 81 24.87 -8.61 -17.61
N THR A 82 24.97 -9.80 -18.21
CA THR A 82 25.70 -10.93 -17.63
C THR A 82 27.18 -10.60 -17.44
N GLU A 83 27.82 -9.97 -18.42
CA GLU A 83 29.23 -9.57 -18.30
C GLU A 83 29.42 -8.50 -17.22
N LEU A 84 28.58 -7.46 -17.21
CA LEU A 84 28.68 -6.38 -16.23
C LEU A 84 28.38 -6.86 -14.80
N SER A 85 27.47 -7.81 -14.65
CA SER A 85 27.16 -8.41 -13.34
C SER A 85 28.36 -9.12 -12.72
N LYS A 86 29.36 -9.55 -13.52
CA LYS A 86 30.61 -10.14 -12.99
C LYS A 86 31.52 -9.11 -12.33
N GLU A 87 31.41 -7.83 -12.70
CA GLU A 87 32.21 -6.75 -12.15
C GLU A 87 31.66 -6.23 -10.82
N VAL A 88 30.40 -6.55 -10.50
CA VAL A 88 29.74 -6.15 -9.27
C VAL A 88 30.24 -7.01 -8.10
N THR A 89 31.02 -6.38 -7.22
CA THR A 89 31.51 -7.03 -5.99
C THR A 89 30.64 -6.65 -4.79
N PRO A 90 30.61 -7.44 -3.69
CA PRO A 90 29.88 -7.05 -2.48
C PRO A 90 30.26 -5.64 -1.95
N LYS A 91 31.50 -5.21 -2.16
CA LYS A 91 32.00 -3.87 -1.79
C LYS A 91 31.30 -2.74 -2.53
N TYR A 92 30.75 -2.99 -3.72
CA TYR A 92 29.97 -2.00 -4.46
C TYR A 92 28.82 -1.47 -3.60
N PHE A 93 28.08 -2.38 -2.95
CA PHE A 93 26.94 -2.06 -2.08
C PHE A 93 27.34 -1.54 -0.68
N GLU A 94 28.64 -1.50 -0.35
CA GLU A 94 29.14 -0.87 0.88
C GLU A 94 29.37 0.64 0.71
N THR A 95 29.39 1.11 -0.54
CA THR A 95 29.52 2.53 -0.88
C THR A 95 28.39 3.32 -0.20
N PRO A 96 28.69 4.34 0.64
CA PRO A 96 27.71 4.91 1.56
C PRO A 96 26.42 5.49 0.94
N ASP A 97 26.51 5.95 -0.29
CA ASP A 97 25.47 6.61 -1.09
C ASP A 97 24.90 5.72 -2.20
N GLU A 98 25.36 4.47 -2.32
CA GLU A 98 24.83 3.52 -3.29
C GLU A 98 23.45 3.03 -2.84
N ILE A 99 22.44 3.32 -3.66
CA ILE A 99 21.04 3.22 -3.26
C ILE A 99 20.59 1.78 -2.99
N HIS A 100 21.08 0.79 -3.74
CA HIS A 100 20.71 -0.61 -3.51
C HIS A 100 21.22 -1.09 -2.14
N GLY A 101 22.45 -0.71 -1.76
CA GLY A 101 23.03 -0.94 -0.45
C GLY A 101 22.21 -0.29 0.66
N VAL A 102 21.84 0.98 0.51
CA VAL A 102 21.01 1.70 1.50
C VAL A 102 19.63 1.05 1.65
N LEU A 103 18.97 0.70 0.54
CA LEU A 103 17.68 0.02 0.55
C LEU A 103 17.75 -1.40 1.13
N ALA A 104 18.89 -2.08 0.95
CA ALA A 104 19.14 -3.40 1.53
C ALA A 104 19.28 -3.36 3.05
N ASP A 105 19.72 -2.23 3.63
CA ASP A 105 19.80 -2.02 5.08
C ASP A 105 18.43 -1.76 5.74
N LEU A 106 17.39 -1.49 4.95
CA LEU A 106 16.04 -1.20 5.46
C LEU A 106 15.26 -2.49 5.81
N PRO A 107 14.34 -2.44 6.78
CA PRO A 107 13.50 -3.57 7.19
C PRO A 107 12.28 -3.73 6.27
N LEU A 108 12.52 -3.82 4.96
CA LEU A 108 11.47 -3.93 3.95
C LEU A 108 11.42 -5.37 3.40
N SER A 109 10.21 -5.83 3.11
CA SER A 109 9.96 -7.20 2.66
C SER A 109 9.65 -7.32 1.17
N VAL A 110 9.29 -6.23 0.50
CA VAL A 110 8.94 -6.22 -0.93
C VAL A 110 9.67 -5.10 -1.64
N TYR A 111 10.35 -5.45 -2.73
CA TYR A 111 11.06 -4.55 -3.64
C TYR A 111 10.56 -4.84 -5.07
N ILE A 112 10.33 -3.79 -5.85
CA ILE A 112 9.85 -3.91 -7.22
C ILE A 112 10.84 -3.19 -8.13
N THR A 113 11.16 -3.78 -9.28
CA THR A 113 12.08 -3.18 -10.24
C THR A 113 11.57 -3.33 -11.68
N THR A 114 11.82 -2.31 -12.50
CA THR A 114 11.68 -2.36 -13.96
C THR A 114 13.02 -2.54 -14.66
N THR A 115 14.10 -2.74 -13.90
CA THR A 115 15.42 -3.06 -14.46
C THR A 115 15.58 -4.56 -14.68
N TYR A 116 16.37 -4.91 -15.69
CA TYR A 116 16.59 -6.30 -16.09
C TYR A 116 17.67 -7.00 -15.24
N ASP A 117 18.58 -6.24 -14.61
CA ASP A 117 19.69 -6.73 -13.78
C ASP A 117 19.22 -7.36 -12.45
N ASP A 118 20.14 -7.91 -11.65
CA ASP A 118 19.83 -8.45 -10.32
C ASP A 118 20.54 -7.69 -9.18
N LEU A 119 20.85 -6.40 -9.34
CA LEU A 119 21.60 -5.60 -8.36
C LEU A 119 20.91 -5.54 -7.00
N MET A 120 19.58 -5.33 -6.96
CA MET A 120 18.84 -5.34 -5.69
C MET A 120 18.92 -6.71 -4.98
N VAL A 121 18.89 -7.81 -5.75
CA VAL A 121 19.05 -9.18 -5.21
C VAL A 121 20.46 -9.34 -4.63
N GLN A 122 21.48 -8.89 -5.35
CA GLN A 122 22.87 -8.93 -4.89
C GLN A 122 23.09 -8.06 -3.64
N ALA A 123 22.52 -6.86 -3.59
CA ALA A 123 22.58 -5.96 -2.45
C ALA A 123 21.97 -6.60 -1.19
N LEU A 124 20.79 -7.20 -1.31
CA LEU A 124 20.13 -7.90 -0.20
C LEU A 124 20.96 -9.08 0.30
N LYS A 125 21.54 -9.87 -0.61
CA LYS A 125 22.46 -10.97 -0.24
C LYS A 125 23.71 -10.47 0.46
N SER A 126 24.25 -9.32 0.05
CA SER A 126 25.41 -8.70 0.71
C SER A 126 25.15 -8.36 2.19
N ARG A 127 23.88 -8.19 2.57
CA ARG A 127 23.41 -7.95 3.95
C ARG A 127 22.94 -9.21 4.68
N GLY A 128 23.25 -10.40 4.15
CA GLY A 128 22.89 -11.68 4.75
C GLY A 128 21.40 -12.05 4.62
N LYS A 129 20.62 -11.33 3.81
CA LYS A 129 19.23 -11.66 3.52
C LYS A 129 19.15 -12.78 2.47
N THR A 130 18.01 -13.46 2.43
CA THR A 130 17.71 -14.55 1.48
C THR A 130 16.59 -14.14 0.52
N PRO A 131 16.86 -13.25 -0.46
CA PRO A 131 15.82 -12.74 -1.34
C PRO A 131 15.26 -13.82 -2.26
N ILE A 132 13.95 -13.76 -2.48
CA ILE A 132 13.26 -14.49 -3.55
C ILE A 132 13.11 -13.56 -4.74
N GLN A 133 13.51 -14.04 -5.92
CA GLN A 133 13.41 -13.31 -7.17
C GLN A 133 12.22 -13.85 -7.96
N GLU A 134 11.32 -12.97 -8.38
CA GLU A 134 10.14 -13.30 -9.21
C GLU A 134 10.02 -12.35 -10.40
N ILE A 135 9.30 -12.80 -11.43
CA ILE A 135 9.07 -12.05 -12.68
C ILE A 135 7.58 -11.92 -12.97
N CYS A 136 7.21 -10.87 -13.70
CA CYS A 136 5.88 -10.77 -14.29
C CYS A 136 5.73 -11.72 -15.47
N ARG A 137 4.64 -12.51 -15.49
CA ARG A 137 4.37 -13.55 -16.51
C ARG A 137 3.40 -13.04 -17.56
N TRP A 138 3.81 -12.01 -18.29
CA TRP A 138 2.93 -11.23 -19.16
C TRP A 138 2.64 -11.84 -20.53
N ASN A 139 3.40 -12.86 -20.96
CA ASN A 139 3.20 -13.55 -22.24
C ASN A 139 2.96 -15.06 -22.06
N GLU A 140 2.43 -15.71 -23.10
CA GLU A 140 2.03 -17.13 -23.06
C GLU A 140 3.20 -18.08 -22.74
N TYR A 141 4.41 -17.76 -23.17
CA TYR A 141 5.61 -18.57 -22.89
C TYR A 141 5.90 -18.62 -21.39
N LEU A 142 5.73 -17.50 -20.69
CA LEU A 142 5.97 -17.40 -19.25
C LEU A 142 4.86 -18.01 -18.39
N ILE A 143 3.61 -17.97 -18.85
CA ILE A 143 2.46 -18.55 -18.12
C ILE A 143 2.67 -20.07 -17.90
N GLN A 144 3.39 -20.74 -18.80
CA GLN A 144 3.70 -22.17 -18.69
C GLN A 144 4.74 -22.48 -17.59
N ARG A 145 5.48 -21.48 -17.10
CA ARG A 145 6.44 -21.67 -16.00
C ARG A 145 5.73 -21.68 -14.66
N LYS A 146 6.05 -22.66 -13.80
CA LYS A 146 5.47 -22.77 -12.45
C LYS A 146 5.75 -21.51 -11.63
N PRO A 147 4.74 -20.94 -10.95
CA PRO A 147 4.95 -19.83 -10.03
C PRO A 147 5.72 -20.27 -8.79
N THR A 148 6.38 -19.33 -8.11
CA THR A 148 6.78 -19.52 -6.70
C THR A 148 5.52 -19.88 -5.89
N PRO A 149 5.62 -20.78 -4.89
CA PRO A 149 4.45 -21.27 -4.16
C PRO A 149 3.57 -20.14 -3.63
N LEU A 150 2.24 -20.29 -3.80
CA LEU A 150 1.21 -19.31 -3.40
C LEU A 150 1.28 -18.88 -1.93
N ASP A 151 1.92 -19.69 -1.07
CA ASP A 151 1.96 -19.50 0.39
C ASP A 151 3.17 -18.67 0.87
N PHE A 152 3.94 -18.05 -0.03
CA PHE A 152 5.10 -17.26 0.38
C PHE A 152 4.69 -15.88 0.91
N ASP A 153 5.02 -15.63 2.19
CA ASP A 153 4.89 -14.33 2.83
C ASP A 153 6.27 -13.66 2.96
N PRO A 154 6.57 -12.60 2.19
CA PRO A 154 7.86 -11.95 2.23
C PRO A 154 8.16 -11.32 3.60
N THR A 155 9.38 -11.51 4.12
CA THR A 155 9.84 -10.88 5.36
C THR A 155 11.10 -10.05 5.11
N PRO A 156 11.52 -9.16 6.02
CA PRO A 156 12.78 -8.44 5.87
C PRO A 156 14.02 -9.36 5.72
N GLU A 157 13.98 -10.57 6.28
CA GLU A 157 15.03 -11.59 6.17
C GLU A 157 14.91 -12.42 4.87
N LYS A 158 13.68 -12.62 4.39
CA LYS A 158 13.33 -13.29 3.14
C LYS A 158 12.53 -12.35 2.23
N PRO A 159 13.14 -11.28 1.71
CA PRO A 159 12.42 -10.28 0.95
C PRO A 159 12.09 -10.78 -0.46
N LEU A 160 11.02 -10.28 -1.05
CA LEU A 160 10.67 -10.46 -2.45
C LEU A 160 11.28 -9.34 -3.29
N VAL A 161 11.95 -9.71 -4.38
CA VAL A 161 12.34 -8.78 -5.47
C VAL A 161 11.55 -9.18 -6.72
N TYR A 162 10.60 -8.33 -7.10
CA TYR A 162 9.70 -8.56 -8.23
C TYR A 162 10.15 -7.75 -9.44
N HIS A 163 10.54 -8.43 -10.51
CA HIS A 163 10.94 -7.84 -11.78
C HIS A 163 9.73 -7.67 -12.68
N LEU A 164 9.22 -6.45 -12.74
CA LEU A 164 8.01 -6.13 -13.49
C LEU A 164 8.23 -6.25 -15.00
N HIS A 165 9.39 -5.82 -15.50
CA HIS A 165 9.76 -5.86 -16.93
C HIS A 165 10.71 -7.00 -17.30
N GLY A 166 10.74 -8.06 -16.48
CA GLY A 166 11.57 -9.23 -16.73
C GLY A 166 12.99 -9.15 -16.17
N CYS A 167 13.73 -10.25 -16.35
CA CYS A 167 15.07 -10.43 -15.78
C CYS A 167 16.01 -11.02 -16.83
N TYR A 168 17.26 -10.54 -16.87
CA TYR A 168 18.28 -10.94 -17.86
C TYR A 168 18.58 -12.45 -17.91
N LYS A 169 18.22 -13.21 -16.88
CA LYS A 169 18.39 -14.67 -16.84
C LYS A 169 17.32 -15.42 -17.63
N ILE A 170 16.27 -14.71 -18.05
CA ILE A 170 15.10 -15.24 -18.76
C ILE A 170 14.80 -14.25 -19.89
N PRO A 171 15.51 -14.33 -21.03
CA PRO A 171 15.37 -13.39 -22.14
C PRO A 171 13.92 -13.18 -22.60
N GLU A 172 13.10 -14.24 -22.59
CA GLU A 172 11.69 -14.21 -22.99
C GLU A 172 10.79 -13.43 -22.02
N SER A 173 11.34 -12.99 -20.88
CA SER A 173 10.61 -12.19 -19.89
C SER A 173 10.74 -10.69 -20.07
N LEU A 174 11.71 -10.26 -20.86
CA LEU A 174 12.04 -8.84 -21.01
C LEU A 174 10.91 -8.11 -21.74
N VAL A 175 10.45 -7.02 -21.14
CA VAL A 175 9.67 -5.98 -21.82
C VAL A 175 10.68 -4.99 -22.37
N LEU A 176 11.08 -5.15 -23.65
CA LEU A 176 12.22 -4.45 -24.24
C LEU A 176 11.80 -3.53 -25.39
N THR A 177 11.02 -4.01 -26.35
CA THR A 177 10.64 -3.26 -27.55
C THR A 177 9.37 -2.43 -27.36
N GLU A 178 9.04 -1.52 -28.30
CA GLU A 178 7.77 -0.78 -28.23
C GLU A 178 6.55 -1.73 -28.26
N ASP A 179 6.60 -2.77 -29.08
CA ASP A 179 5.53 -3.78 -29.13
C ASP A 179 5.41 -4.54 -27.80
N ASP A 180 6.53 -4.88 -27.15
CA ASP A 180 6.51 -5.52 -25.83
C ASP A 180 5.79 -4.66 -24.79
N TYR A 181 6.07 -3.35 -24.75
CA TYR A 181 5.42 -2.45 -23.79
C TYR A 181 3.90 -2.37 -24.03
N LEU A 182 3.46 -2.40 -25.29
CA LEU A 182 2.05 -2.40 -25.65
C LEU A 182 1.37 -3.73 -25.27
N ASP A 183 2.00 -4.85 -25.59
CA ASP A 183 1.48 -6.19 -25.27
C ASP A 183 1.46 -6.43 -23.75
N PHE A 184 2.48 -5.97 -23.05
CA PHE A 184 2.55 -5.99 -21.59
C PHE A 184 1.39 -5.22 -20.95
N LEU A 185 1.15 -3.99 -21.41
CA LEU A 185 0.04 -3.17 -20.92
C LEU A 185 -1.32 -3.84 -21.23
N ALA A 186 -1.48 -4.37 -22.43
CA ALA A 186 -2.70 -5.09 -22.83
C ALA A 186 -2.94 -6.35 -21.97
N ALA A 187 -1.87 -7.08 -21.62
CA ALA A 187 -1.96 -8.26 -20.75
C ALA A 187 -2.42 -7.88 -19.34
N ILE A 188 -1.85 -6.81 -18.75
CA ILE A 188 -2.25 -6.33 -17.43
C ILE A 188 -3.71 -5.88 -17.41
N SER A 189 -4.14 -5.09 -18.40
CA SER A 189 -5.52 -4.60 -18.43
C SER A 189 -6.55 -5.71 -18.69
N LYS A 190 -6.14 -6.85 -19.29
CA LYS A 190 -7.02 -7.99 -19.60
C LYS A 190 -7.18 -8.97 -18.44
N ASP A 191 -6.14 -9.20 -17.64
CA ASP A 191 -6.14 -10.15 -16.53
C ASP A 191 -5.77 -9.47 -15.20
N GLN A 192 -6.77 -9.23 -14.37
CA GLN A 192 -6.60 -8.61 -13.04
C GLN A 192 -5.76 -9.48 -12.07
N ASN A 193 -5.52 -10.76 -12.40
CA ASN A 193 -4.70 -11.67 -11.60
C ASN A 193 -3.28 -11.85 -12.15
N LEU A 194 -2.89 -11.11 -13.21
CA LEU A 194 -1.56 -11.21 -13.80
C LEU A 194 -0.47 -10.87 -12.77
N LEU A 195 -0.71 -9.83 -11.97
CA LEU A 195 0.14 -9.46 -10.85
C LEU A 195 -0.23 -10.29 -9.62
N PRO A 196 0.74 -10.94 -8.94
CA PRO A 196 0.46 -11.67 -7.71
C PRO A 196 -0.18 -10.77 -6.65
N LEU A 197 -1.06 -11.33 -5.81
CA LEU A 197 -1.79 -10.58 -4.77
C LEU A 197 -0.87 -9.72 -3.89
N ARG A 198 0.32 -10.23 -3.54
CA ARG A 198 1.32 -9.48 -2.76
C ARG A 198 1.83 -8.22 -3.46
N ILE A 199 1.93 -8.23 -4.78
CA ILE A 199 2.32 -7.06 -5.58
C ILE A 199 1.16 -6.07 -5.65
N GLN A 200 -0.06 -6.55 -5.79
CA GLN A 200 -1.27 -5.71 -5.73
C GLN A 200 -1.42 -5.04 -4.34
N GLU A 201 -1.16 -5.79 -3.26
CA GLU A 201 -1.11 -5.27 -1.88
C GLU A 201 0.01 -4.23 -1.72
N ALA A 202 1.16 -4.43 -2.35
CA ALA A 202 2.24 -3.47 -2.33
C ALA A 202 1.85 -2.16 -3.05
N PHE A 203 1.14 -2.24 -4.18
CA PHE A 203 0.66 -1.06 -4.92
C PHE A 203 -0.41 -0.28 -4.17
N THR A 204 -1.37 -0.97 -3.55
CA THR A 204 -2.54 -0.36 -2.91
C THR A 204 -2.32 -0.02 -1.43
N GLY A 205 -1.53 -0.85 -0.72
CA GLY A 205 -1.38 -0.88 0.75
C GLY A 205 -0.13 -0.18 1.31
N SER A 206 0.87 0.09 0.48
CA SER A 206 2.14 0.69 0.89
C SER A 206 2.30 2.15 0.41
N SER A 207 3.34 2.82 0.90
CA SER A 207 3.86 3.99 0.20
C SER A 207 4.94 3.59 -0.79
N LEU A 208 4.72 3.96 -2.05
CA LEU A 208 5.68 3.71 -3.11
C LEU A 208 6.81 4.73 -3.01
N LEU A 209 8.03 4.23 -3.10
CA LEU A 209 9.25 5.02 -3.20
C LEU A 209 9.86 4.77 -4.59
N LEU A 210 9.48 5.59 -5.57
CA LEU A 210 9.94 5.48 -6.96
C LEU A 210 11.33 6.11 -7.07
N ILE A 211 12.33 5.36 -7.55
CA ILE A 211 13.72 5.79 -7.61
C ILE A 211 14.28 5.47 -8.99
N GLY A 212 14.98 6.42 -9.60
CA GLY A 212 15.74 6.15 -10.82
C GLY A 212 14.89 6.12 -12.09
N TYR A 213 13.79 6.86 -12.11
CA TYR A 213 12.93 6.97 -13.28
C TYR A 213 13.12 8.30 -14.01
N LYS A 214 13.12 8.24 -15.34
CA LYS A 214 13.01 9.43 -16.19
C LYS A 214 11.62 9.45 -16.82
N VAL A 215 10.96 10.61 -16.84
CA VAL A 215 9.58 10.73 -17.34
C VAL A 215 9.46 10.51 -18.85
N THR A 216 10.57 10.63 -19.56
CA THR A 216 10.69 10.32 -20.99
C THR A 216 10.65 8.83 -21.28
N ASP A 217 10.96 7.98 -20.30
CA ASP A 217 11.21 6.56 -20.53
C ASP A 217 9.88 5.79 -20.59
N TRP A 218 9.85 4.77 -21.46
CA TRP A 218 8.68 3.91 -21.66
C TRP A 218 8.30 3.16 -20.38
N ASP A 219 9.29 2.65 -19.65
CA ASP A 219 9.08 1.90 -18.42
C ASP A 219 8.36 2.72 -17.35
N PHE A 220 8.70 4.00 -17.23
CA PHE A 220 8.03 4.91 -16.32
C PHE A 220 6.59 5.20 -16.71
N ARG A 221 6.34 5.47 -18.00
CA ARG A 221 4.99 5.81 -18.47
C ARG A 221 4.03 4.64 -18.33
N VAL A 222 4.49 3.44 -18.67
CA VAL A 222 3.73 2.21 -18.49
C VAL A 222 3.51 1.93 -17.01
N LEU A 223 4.54 2.11 -16.18
CA LEU A 223 4.40 2.04 -14.73
C LEU A 223 3.33 2.99 -14.21
N CYS A 224 3.34 4.26 -14.61
CA CYS A 224 2.31 5.23 -14.19
C CYS A 224 0.91 4.81 -14.63
N ARG A 225 0.74 4.20 -15.82
CA ARG A 225 -0.56 3.69 -16.28
C ARG A 225 -1.06 2.52 -15.45
N ILE A 226 -0.19 1.57 -15.15
CA ILE A 226 -0.51 0.44 -14.26
C ILE A 226 -0.86 0.99 -12.88
N LEU A 227 -0.01 1.88 -12.36
CA LEU A 227 -0.24 2.51 -11.08
C LEU A 227 -1.55 3.28 -11.08
N ASP A 228 -1.95 4.00 -12.13
CA ASP A 228 -3.25 4.70 -12.20
C ASP A 228 -4.42 3.74 -11.91
N GLU A 229 -4.44 2.55 -12.54
CA GLU A 229 -5.45 1.51 -12.31
C GLU A 229 -5.48 1.03 -10.84
N TYR A 230 -4.33 0.96 -10.17
CA TYR A 230 -4.22 0.53 -8.77
C TYR A 230 -4.25 1.69 -7.75
N LEU A 231 -3.95 2.92 -8.17
CA LEU A 231 -3.82 4.12 -7.35
C LEU A 231 -5.13 4.88 -7.27
N GLU A 232 -6.01 4.78 -8.26
CA GLU A 232 -7.44 5.14 -8.09
C GLU A 232 -8.10 4.35 -6.94
N ILE A 233 -7.58 3.14 -6.66
CA ILE A 233 -7.98 2.28 -5.53
C ILE A 233 -7.14 2.59 -4.26
N SER A 234 -6.02 3.32 -4.38
CA SER A 234 -5.14 3.61 -3.25
C SER A 234 -5.77 4.60 -2.26
N MET A 235 -5.54 4.36 -0.97
CA MET A 235 -6.18 5.04 0.16
C MET A 235 -5.70 6.50 0.39
N GLY A 236 -5.37 7.26 -0.66
CA GLY A 236 -4.83 8.62 -0.55
C GLY A 236 -3.49 8.68 0.18
N ARG A 237 -2.67 7.63 0.07
CA ARG A 237 -1.33 7.59 0.66
C ARG A 237 -0.42 8.49 -0.18
N LYS A 238 0.35 9.36 0.48
CA LYS A 238 1.45 10.08 -0.21
C LYS A 238 2.49 9.08 -0.70
N HIS A 239 2.75 9.06 -2.00
CA HIS A 239 3.86 8.35 -2.63
C HIS A 239 5.04 9.31 -2.80
N ILE A 240 6.28 8.81 -2.87
CA ILE A 240 7.46 9.66 -3.08
C ILE A 240 8.17 9.18 -4.35
N SER A 241 8.46 10.10 -5.25
CA SER A 241 9.31 9.85 -6.41
C SER A 241 10.57 10.68 -6.32
N VAL A 242 11.72 10.04 -6.50
CA VAL A 242 13.03 10.67 -6.58
C VAL A 242 13.32 10.89 -8.05
N GLN A 243 13.33 12.15 -8.48
CA GLN A 243 13.56 12.54 -9.87
C GLN A 243 14.72 13.52 -9.99
N LEU A 244 15.56 13.26 -10.98
CA LEU A 244 16.61 14.19 -11.38
C LEU A 244 15.99 15.46 -11.97
N VAL A 245 16.60 16.60 -11.67
CA VAL A 245 16.42 17.81 -12.49
C VAL A 245 16.98 17.48 -13.88
N PRO A 246 16.24 17.72 -14.98
CA PRO A 246 16.75 17.44 -16.32
C PRO A 246 18.06 18.19 -16.54
N GLY A 247 19.17 17.48 -16.76
CA GLY A 247 20.45 18.11 -17.10
C GLY A 247 20.42 18.68 -18.53
N ASN A 248 21.11 19.80 -18.75
CA ASN A 248 21.27 20.51 -20.04
C ASN A 248 20.08 21.35 -20.52
N VAL A 249 19.30 21.94 -19.62
CA VAL A 249 18.30 22.96 -19.97
C VAL A 249 18.68 24.29 -19.32
N SER A 250 18.36 25.42 -19.97
CA SER A 250 18.55 26.72 -19.32
C SER A 250 17.71 26.78 -18.03
N GLU A 251 18.12 27.56 -17.01
CA GLU A 251 17.38 27.70 -15.74
C GLU A 251 15.87 27.94 -15.95
N THR A 252 15.51 28.69 -16.99
CA THR A 252 14.12 28.98 -17.39
C THR A 252 13.32 27.79 -17.92
N HIS A 253 13.98 26.76 -18.46
CA HIS A 253 13.36 25.52 -18.91
C HIS A 253 13.33 24.45 -17.80
N GLU A 254 14.29 24.47 -16.87
CA GLU A 254 14.28 23.61 -15.69
C GLU A 254 13.06 23.88 -14.80
N GLU A 255 12.76 25.14 -14.48
CA GLU A 255 11.57 25.49 -13.69
C GLU A 255 10.26 25.07 -14.39
N LYS A 256 10.22 25.12 -15.72
CA LYS A 256 9.04 24.69 -16.49
C LYS A 256 8.89 23.18 -16.48
N ALA A 257 9.99 22.44 -16.62
CA ALA A 257 9.99 20.99 -16.52
C ALA A 257 9.56 20.54 -15.11
N GLN A 258 10.10 21.15 -14.06
CA GLN A 258 9.70 20.88 -12.68
C GLN A 258 8.20 21.12 -12.46
N LYS A 259 7.66 22.27 -12.88
CA LYS A 259 6.22 22.56 -12.77
C LYS A 259 5.33 21.60 -13.56
N TYR A 260 5.77 21.17 -14.73
CA TYR A 260 5.04 20.18 -15.54
C TYR A 260 4.98 18.84 -14.80
N LEU A 261 6.12 18.38 -14.29
CA LEU A 261 6.23 17.11 -13.60
C LEU A 261 5.53 17.11 -12.24
N ASP A 262 5.67 18.17 -11.44
CA ASP A 262 4.92 18.33 -10.19
C ASP A 262 3.41 18.18 -10.44
N ARG A 263 2.89 18.76 -11.53
CA ARG A 263 1.48 18.63 -11.89
C ARG A 263 1.11 17.24 -12.40
N TYR A 264 1.97 16.64 -13.22
CA TYR A 264 1.78 15.27 -13.70
C TYR A 264 1.71 14.26 -12.53
N PHE A 265 2.49 14.49 -11.47
CA PHE A 265 2.50 13.65 -10.28
C PHE A 265 1.45 14.00 -9.23
N GLU A 266 0.93 15.23 -9.24
CA GLU A 266 -0.15 15.67 -8.34
C GLU A 266 -1.42 14.83 -8.55
N ASP A 267 -1.75 14.55 -9.81
CA ASP A 267 -2.88 13.68 -10.20
C ASP A 267 -2.71 12.24 -9.68
N LEU A 268 -1.47 11.76 -9.58
CA LEU A 268 -1.11 10.43 -9.05
C LEU A 268 -0.80 10.45 -7.53
N HIS A 269 -0.98 11.59 -6.84
CA HIS A 269 -0.63 11.78 -5.42
C HIS A 269 0.82 11.43 -5.04
N ILE A 270 1.74 11.63 -5.99
CA ILE A 270 3.19 11.41 -5.83
C ILE A 270 3.88 12.74 -5.50
N GLN A 271 4.61 12.80 -4.39
CA GLN A 271 5.49 13.92 -4.05
C GLN A 271 6.85 13.73 -4.72
N VAL A 272 7.34 14.76 -5.40
CA VAL A 272 8.63 14.72 -6.10
C VAL A 272 9.77 15.25 -5.23
N TYR A 273 10.85 14.48 -5.15
CA TYR A 273 12.14 14.88 -4.60
C TYR A 273 13.09 15.20 -5.77
N TRP A 274 13.40 16.49 -5.92
CA TRP A 274 14.12 17.10 -7.05
C TRP A 274 15.64 17.11 -6.89
N HIS A 275 16.24 15.96 -6.61
CA HIS A 275 17.70 15.81 -6.48
C HIS A 275 18.12 14.44 -7.01
N ASP A 276 19.42 14.25 -7.19
CA ASP A 276 19.94 12.97 -7.66
C ASP A 276 19.75 11.84 -6.62
N CYS A 277 19.85 10.60 -7.12
CA CYS A 277 19.65 9.42 -6.30
C CYS A 277 20.74 9.27 -5.21
N HIS A 278 21.95 9.81 -5.43
CA HIS A 278 23.04 9.75 -4.46
C HIS A 278 22.77 10.66 -3.26
N GLU A 279 22.33 11.90 -3.51
CA GLU A 279 21.90 12.84 -2.48
C GLU A 279 20.72 12.30 -1.67
N PHE A 280 19.70 11.75 -2.35
CA PHE A 280 18.58 11.10 -1.69
C PHE A 280 19.02 9.93 -0.81
N SER A 281 19.88 9.06 -1.33
CA SER A 281 20.40 7.87 -0.66
C SER A 281 21.18 8.23 0.61
N ALA A 282 22.09 9.21 0.50
CA ALA A 282 22.89 9.70 1.62
C ALA A 282 22.02 10.32 2.73
N GLU A 283 21.02 11.13 2.35
CA GLU A 283 20.10 11.76 3.30
C GLU A 283 19.20 10.71 3.97
N LEU A 284 18.63 9.77 3.20
CA LEU A 284 17.80 8.69 3.71
C LEU A 284 18.57 7.85 4.73
N LYS A 285 19.81 7.46 4.41
CA LYS A 285 20.68 6.71 5.33
C LYS A 285 20.92 7.47 6.63
N THR A 286 21.37 8.72 6.53
CA THR A 286 21.68 9.57 7.69
C THR A 286 20.48 9.75 8.61
N ARG A 287 19.31 10.02 8.02
CA ARG A 287 18.05 10.17 8.75
C ARG A 287 17.59 8.86 9.38
N TRP A 288 17.69 7.74 8.67
CA TRP A 288 17.33 6.42 9.16
C TRP A 288 18.19 5.99 10.37
N GLU A 289 19.50 6.18 10.29
CA GLU A 289 20.41 5.90 11.41
C GLU A 289 20.11 6.77 12.63
N THR A 290 19.74 8.03 12.42
CA THR A 290 19.36 8.95 13.50
C THR A 290 18.05 8.54 14.14
N PHE A 291 17.03 8.25 13.32
CA PHE A 291 15.72 7.75 13.75
C PHE A 291 15.81 6.46 14.57
N ASN A 292 16.70 5.54 14.17
CA ASN A 292 16.95 4.30 14.91
C ASN A 292 17.75 4.50 16.20
N ARG A 293 18.74 5.41 16.21
CA ARG A 293 19.48 5.75 17.44
C ARG A 293 18.57 6.36 18.50
N ASP A 294 17.67 7.25 18.11
CA ASP A 294 16.76 7.91 19.06
C ASP A 294 15.69 6.95 19.59
N THR A 295 15.17 6.05 18.76
CA THR A 295 14.25 5.00 19.22
C THR A 295 14.92 3.96 20.12
N THR A 296 16.22 3.69 19.94
CA THR A 296 17.00 2.75 20.77
C THR A 296 17.47 3.38 22.10
N LYS A 297 17.87 4.66 22.10
CA LYS A 297 18.24 5.41 23.34
C LYS A 297 17.06 5.54 24.31
N ILE A 298 15.83 5.60 23.81
CA ILE A 298 14.61 5.60 24.64
C ILE A 298 14.43 4.23 25.34
N HIS A 299 14.81 3.12 24.71
CA HIS A 299 14.72 1.78 25.30
C HIS A 299 15.78 1.49 26.38
N ILE A 300 17.02 1.99 26.21
CA ILE A 300 18.14 1.66 27.12
C ILE A 300 18.12 2.48 28.43
N LYS A 301 17.45 3.64 28.48
CA LYS A 301 17.43 4.49 29.69
C LYS A 301 16.37 4.14 30.75
N ASN A 302 15.45 3.21 30.49
CA ASN A 302 14.30 2.95 31.36
C ASN A 302 14.40 1.67 32.21
N GLY A 303 15.57 1.41 32.81
CA GLY A 303 15.82 0.29 33.73
C GLY A 303 15.56 0.57 35.23
N ARG A 304 14.89 1.67 35.60
CA ARG A 304 14.45 1.92 37.00
C ARG A 304 13.05 2.49 37.03
N SER A 305 12.19 1.82 37.80
CA SER A 305 10.81 2.20 38.07
C SER A 305 10.72 3.62 38.65
N PHE A 306 10.13 4.52 37.88
CA PHE A 306 9.51 5.75 38.35
C PHE A 306 8.12 5.84 37.72
N PRO A 307 7.11 6.33 38.46
CA PRO A 307 5.72 6.20 38.08
C PRO A 307 5.51 6.91 36.74
N ILE A 308 5.06 6.16 35.75
CA ILE A 308 4.63 6.69 34.48
C ILE A 308 3.45 7.61 34.81
N LYS A 309 3.64 8.93 34.67
CA LYS A 309 2.49 9.80 34.42
C LYS A 309 2.01 9.44 33.02
N GLU A 310 0.99 8.59 32.97
CA GLU A 310 0.30 8.20 31.75
C GLU A 310 -0.02 9.44 30.91
N LYS A 311 0.54 9.49 29.70
CA LYS A 311 -0.12 10.22 28.63
C LYS A 311 -1.43 9.46 28.35
N PRO A 312 -2.61 10.10 28.33
CA PRO A 312 -3.86 9.39 28.19
C PRO A 312 -3.85 8.59 26.89
N GLY A 313 -4.05 7.27 26.99
CA GLY A 313 -4.02 6.35 25.87
C GLY A 313 -4.97 6.80 24.76
N LYS A 314 -4.50 6.75 23.50
CA LYS A 314 -5.37 6.99 22.34
C LYS A 314 -6.42 5.89 22.28
N VAL A 315 -7.65 6.27 21.93
CA VAL A 315 -8.77 5.38 21.66
C VAL A 315 -8.64 4.85 20.24
N SER A 316 -8.24 3.60 20.09
CA SER A 316 -8.27 2.85 18.84
C SER A 316 -9.70 2.41 18.50
N ILE A 317 -10.07 2.56 17.23
CA ILE A 317 -11.36 2.24 16.64
C ILE A 317 -11.09 1.25 15.50
N LEU A 318 -11.53 0.00 15.65
CA LEU A 318 -11.48 -1.01 14.61
C LEU A 318 -12.76 -0.95 13.77
N PHE A 319 -12.63 -0.81 12.45
CA PHE A 319 -13.76 -0.87 11.51
C PHE A 319 -13.75 -2.21 10.78
N LEU A 320 -14.88 -2.93 10.84
CA LEU A 320 -15.10 -4.23 10.23
C LEU A 320 -16.24 -4.09 9.21
N ALA A 321 -16.00 -4.50 7.98
CA ALA A 321 -16.98 -4.46 6.90
C ALA A 321 -17.15 -5.83 6.25
N ALA A 322 -18.39 -6.29 6.11
CA ALA A 322 -18.72 -7.50 5.36
C ALA A 322 -19.58 -7.14 4.15
N ASP A 323 -19.14 -7.51 2.93
CA ASP A 323 -19.81 -7.21 1.65
C ASP A 323 -19.98 -8.49 0.81
N PRO A 324 -20.72 -9.50 1.31
CA PRO A 324 -20.87 -10.77 0.62
C PRO A 324 -21.48 -10.58 -0.78
N THR A 325 -20.87 -11.22 -1.77
CA THR A 325 -21.18 -11.06 -3.21
C THR A 325 -22.62 -11.42 -3.60
N ASN A 326 -23.33 -12.17 -2.76
CA ASN A 326 -24.71 -12.60 -2.97
C ASN A 326 -25.76 -11.74 -2.25
N GLU A 327 -25.35 -10.63 -1.62
CA GLU A 327 -26.24 -9.65 -0.99
C GLU A 327 -26.24 -8.32 -1.78
N SER A 328 -27.17 -7.42 -1.44
CA SER A 328 -27.23 -6.10 -2.06
C SER A 328 -26.08 -5.23 -1.57
N ARG A 329 -25.20 -4.79 -2.49
CA ARG A 329 -24.03 -3.96 -2.18
C ARG A 329 -24.35 -2.76 -1.28
N LEU A 330 -23.67 -2.68 -0.15
CA LEU A 330 -23.75 -1.57 0.79
C LEU A 330 -22.68 -0.51 0.51
N ARG A 331 -22.93 0.73 0.92
CA ARG A 331 -21.96 1.83 0.78
C ARG A 331 -20.91 1.88 1.90
N LEU A 332 -20.28 0.74 2.19
CA LEU A 332 -19.35 0.57 3.33
C LEU A 332 -18.12 1.50 3.23
N GLY A 333 -17.60 1.70 2.01
CA GLY A 333 -16.49 2.62 1.77
C GLY A 333 -16.85 4.10 2.00
N GLU A 334 -18.10 4.48 1.70
CA GLU A 334 -18.60 5.84 1.98
C GLU A 334 -18.69 6.06 3.50
N GLU A 335 -19.21 5.08 4.24
CA GLU A 335 -19.30 5.13 5.70
C GLU A 335 -17.92 5.29 6.36
N PHE A 336 -16.94 4.45 6.01
CA PHE A 336 -15.59 4.55 6.55
C PHE A 336 -14.94 5.92 6.25
N ARG A 337 -15.07 6.40 5.00
CA ARG A 337 -14.53 7.69 4.57
C ARG A 337 -15.09 8.84 5.40
N GLU A 338 -16.40 8.86 5.61
CA GLU A 338 -17.08 9.88 6.40
C GLU A 338 -16.63 9.87 7.88
N ILE A 339 -16.54 8.69 8.50
CA ILE A 339 -16.01 8.54 9.87
C ILE A 339 -14.59 9.09 9.96
N GLN A 340 -13.73 8.71 9.02
CA GLN A 340 -12.34 9.14 8.98
C GLN A 340 -12.24 10.67 8.85
N GLU A 341 -13.04 11.27 7.98
CA GLU A 341 -13.07 12.73 7.79
C GLU A 341 -13.50 13.45 9.07
N LYS A 342 -14.61 13.01 9.71
CA LYS A 342 -15.09 13.68 10.93
C LYS A 342 -14.10 13.58 12.07
N LEU A 343 -13.43 12.43 12.22
CA LEU A 343 -12.36 12.28 13.23
C LEU A 343 -11.15 13.16 12.93
N LYS A 344 -10.75 13.32 11.66
CA LYS A 344 -9.65 14.22 11.26
C LYS A 344 -9.96 15.69 11.53
N LEU A 345 -11.21 16.11 11.34
CA LEU A 345 -11.67 17.48 11.58
C LEU A 345 -11.99 17.76 13.06
N ALA A 346 -12.06 16.73 13.91
CA ALA A 346 -12.53 16.87 15.27
C ALA A 346 -11.55 17.60 16.20
N LYS A 347 -12.09 18.29 17.20
CA LYS A 347 -11.31 19.04 18.21
C LYS A 347 -10.29 18.18 18.95
N PHE A 348 -10.64 16.93 19.27
CA PHE A 348 -9.78 15.99 19.97
C PHE A 348 -9.26 14.87 19.06
N ARG A 349 -9.04 15.16 17.78
CA ARG A 349 -8.57 14.19 16.77
C ARG A 349 -7.38 13.34 17.22
N ASP A 350 -6.43 13.93 17.96
CA ASP A 350 -5.20 13.24 18.38
C ASP A 350 -5.44 12.16 19.46
N ARG A 351 -6.65 12.11 20.04
CA ARG A 351 -7.07 11.06 20.99
C ARG A 351 -7.62 9.82 20.32
N PHE A 352 -7.87 9.85 19.01
CA PHE A 352 -8.48 8.73 18.29
C PHE A 352 -7.52 8.16 17.25
N THR A 353 -7.61 6.87 17.00
CA THR A 353 -6.94 6.19 15.89
C THR A 353 -7.98 5.30 15.24
N LEU A 354 -8.36 5.62 14.00
CA LEU A 354 -9.21 4.75 13.20
C LEU A 354 -8.30 3.77 12.48
N GLU A 355 -8.36 2.50 12.88
CA GLU A 355 -7.59 1.44 12.25
C GLU A 355 -8.04 1.25 10.79
N LEU A 356 -7.18 0.64 9.98
CA LEU A 356 -7.54 0.30 8.60
C LEU A 356 -8.78 -0.61 8.62
N PRO A 357 -9.75 -0.36 7.73
CA PRO A 357 -10.96 -1.15 7.71
C PRO A 357 -10.59 -2.55 7.26
N GLN A 358 -11.00 -3.56 8.03
CA GLN A 358 -10.98 -4.93 7.55
C GLN A 358 -12.21 -5.07 6.65
N LEU A 359 -11.98 -5.25 5.35
CA LEU A 359 -13.04 -5.46 4.35
C LEU A 359 -13.23 -6.96 4.14
N SER A 360 -14.40 -7.34 3.65
CA SER A 360 -14.76 -8.73 3.38
C SER A 360 -14.47 -9.69 4.55
N VAL A 361 -14.83 -9.23 5.74
CA VAL A 361 -14.44 -9.90 6.98
C VAL A 361 -15.09 -11.28 7.07
N ARG A 362 -14.25 -12.31 7.22
CA ARG A 362 -14.68 -13.64 7.64
C ARG A 362 -14.63 -13.74 9.17
N PRO A 363 -15.30 -14.73 9.80
CA PRO A 363 -15.27 -14.88 11.25
C PRO A 363 -13.84 -14.92 11.86
N SER A 364 -12.90 -15.61 11.19
CA SER A 364 -11.49 -15.71 11.62
C SER A 364 -10.75 -14.37 11.57
N ASP A 365 -11.07 -13.54 10.58
CA ASP A 365 -10.41 -12.24 10.39
C ASP A 365 -10.82 -11.27 11.50
N THR A 366 -12.04 -11.41 12.03
CA THR A 366 -12.53 -10.61 13.18
C THR A 366 -11.70 -10.88 14.44
N SER A 367 -11.48 -12.15 14.79
CA SER A 367 -10.68 -12.50 15.97
C SER A 367 -9.23 -12.03 15.84
N GLN A 368 -8.64 -12.17 14.66
CA GLN A 368 -7.26 -11.75 14.40
C GLN A 368 -7.14 -10.22 14.50
N ALA A 369 -8.07 -9.47 13.90
CA ALA A 369 -8.08 -8.02 13.97
C ALA A 369 -8.21 -7.48 15.39
N LEU A 370 -9.04 -8.13 16.24
CA LEU A 370 -9.16 -7.77 17.66
C LEU A 370 -7.84 -8.02 18.43
N LEU A 371 -7.14 -9.12 18.14
CA LEU A 371 -5.84 -9.44 18.75
C LEU A 371 -4.75 -8.46 18.34
N ASP A 372 -4.68 -8.12 17.04
CA ASP A 372 -3.61 -7.28 16.49
C ASP A 372 -3.74 -5.81 16.87
N THR A 373 -4.98 -5.32 16.95
CA THR A 373 -5.25 -3.89 17.13
C THR A 373 -5.61 -3.50 18.56
N GLN A 374 -6.04 -4.47 19.39
CA GLN A 374 -6.54 -4.24 20.76
C GLN A 374 -7.46 -2.99 20.87
N PRO A 375 -8.54 -2.92 20.08
CA PRO A 375 -9.29 -1.69 19.92
C PRO A 375 -10.18 -1.40 21.13
N GLN A 376 -10.38 -0.12 21.45
CA GLN A 376 -11.36 0.26 22.47
C GLN A 376 -12.77 0.42 21.91
N ILE A 377 -12.91 0.62 20.60
CA ILE A 377 -14.19 0.71 19.91
C ILE A 377 -14.16 -0.21 18.69
N VAL A 378 -15.20 -1.01 18.50
CA VAL A 378 -15.38 -1.81 17.29
C VAL A 378 -16.62 -1.31 16.56
N HIS A 379 -16.48 -1.03 15.27
CA HIS A 379 -17.57 -0.65 14.38
C HIS A 379 -17.73 -1.74 13.33
N PHE A 380 -18.86 -2.44 13.35
CA PHE A 380 -19.25 -3.38 12.33
C PHE A 380 -20.27 -2.74 11.40
N SER A 381 -20.00 -2.79 10.10
CA SER A 381 -20.94 -2.38 9.06
C SER A 381 -21.15 -3.52 8.08
N GLY A 382 -22.40 -3.90 7.84
CA GLY A 382 -22.71 -5.05 7.00
C GLY A 382 -24.17 -5.47 7.08
N HIS A 383 -24.46 -6.63 6.51
CA HIS A 383 -25.82 -7.17 6.51
C HIS A 383 -26.19 -7.84 7.83
N GLY A 384 -27.47 -7.74 8.17
CA GLY A 384 -28.08 -8.48 9.26
C GLY A 384 -29.34 -9.18 8.77
N THR A 385 -29.58 -10.36 9.32
CA THR A 385 -30.75 -11.19 8.99
C THR A 385 -31.95 -10.79 9.84
N PRO A 386 -33.19 -11.11 9.45
CA PRO A 386 -34.38 -10.86 10.28
C PRO A 386 -34.38 -11.58 11.64
N THR A 387 -33.57 -12.63 11.80
CA THR A 387 -33.35 -13.32 13.08
C THR A 387 -32.29 -12.63 13.96
N GLY A 388 -31.70 -11.55 13.46
CA GLY A 388 -30.68 -10.73 14.10
C GLY A 388 -29.24 -11.11 13.72
N ALA A 389 -28.98 -12.32 13.21
CA ALA A 389 -27.62 -12.77 12.91
C ALA A 389 -26.90 -11.80 11.95
N LEU A 390 -25.63 -11.51 12.23
CA LEU A 390 -24.79 -10.66 11.39
C LEU A 390 -24.15 -11.53 10.29
N CYS A 391 -24.18 -11.04 9.05
CA CYS A 391 -23.59 -11.76 7.93
C CYS A 391 -22.12 -11.37 7.76
N PHE A 392 -21.26 -12.39 7.73
CA PHE A 392 -19.83 -12.30 7.39
C PHE A 392 -19.60 -12.99 6.03
N GLU A 393 -18.37 -13.02 5.53
CA GLU A 393 -18.04 -13.78 4.32
C GLU A 393 -17.53 -15.19 4.64
N ASP A 394 -17.84 -16.14 3.76
CA ASP A 394 -17.18 -17.45 3.70
C ASP A 394 -16.02 -17.47 2.69
N LEU A 395 -15.34 -18.61 2.54
CA LEU A 395 -14.23 -18.78 1.60
C LEU A 395 -14.63 -18.62 0.12
N ALA A 396 -15.93 -18.62 -0.19
CA ALA A 396 -16.46 -18.41 -1.53
C ALA A 396 -17.02 -16.98 -1.71
N GLY A 397 -16.82 -16.08 -0.74
CA GLY A 397 -17.33 -14.70 -0.77
C GLY A 397 -18.84 -14.60 -0.58
N LYS A 398 -19.49 -15.63 -0.02
CA LYS A 398 -20.94 -15.65 0.24
C LYS A 398 -21.27 -15.30 1.69
N ALA A 399 -22.52 -14.88 1.91
CA ALA A 399 -23.03 -14.54 3.23
C ALA A 399 -23.02 -15.76 4.16
N HIS A 400 -22.31 -15.61 5.26
CA HIS A 400 -22.18 -16.55 6.36
C HIS A 400 -22.74 -15.91 7.65
N PRO A 401 -23.98 -16.23 8.05
CA PRO A 401 -24.57 -15.66 9.26
C PRO A 401 -23.87 -16.23 10.50
N ILE A 402 -23.38 -15.35 11.37
CA ILE A 402 -22.85 -15.73 12.68
C ILE A 402 -23.97 -15.65 13.72
N GLU A 403 -24.18 -16.76 14.42
CA GLU A 403 -25.15 -16.87 15.50
C GLU A 403 -24.78 -16.02 16.72
N LEU A 404 -25.80 -15.61 17.46
CA LEU A 404 -25.74 -14.71 18.60
C LEU A 404 -24.67 -15.09 19.64
N ASP A 405 -24.67 -16.36 20.05
CA ASP A 405 -23.83 -16.85 21.15
C ASP A 405 -22.35 -16.84 20.79
N ALA A 406 -22.01 -17.07 19.51
CA ALA A 406 -20.62 -17.10 19.05
C ALA A 406 -19.98 -15.71 19.10
N LEU A 407 -20.70 -14.68 18.64
CA LEU A 407 -20.19 -13.32 18.65
C LEU A 407 -20.10 -12.74 20.08
N ALA A 408 -21.06 -13.07 20.94
CA ALA A 408 -21.00 -12.70 22.36
C ALA A 408 -19.81 -13.34 23.07
N ALA A 409 -19.57 -14.63 22.84
CA ALA A 409 -18.42 -15.36 23.39
C ALA A 409 -17.08 -14.78 22.88
N LEU A 410 -17.02 -14.33 21.62
CA LEU A 410 -15.86 -13.63 21.09
C LEU A 410 -15.59 -12.36 21.91
N PHE A 411 -16.56 -11.43 21.98
CA PHE A 411 -16.38 -10.16 22.68
C PHE A 411 -16.17 -10.30 24.20
N GLU A 412 -16.62 -11.39 24.81
CA GLU A 412 -16.28 -11.72 26.20
C GLU A 412 -14.76 -11.80 26.40
N GLN A 413 -14.03 -12.40 25.47
CA GLN A 413 -12.56 -12.55 25.54
C GLN A 413 -11.80 -11.23 25.44
N PHE A 414 -12.42 -10.18 24.88
CA PHE A 414 -11.81 -8.86 24.66
C PHE A 414 -12.44 -7.76 25.53
N SER A 415 -13.20 -8.15 26.57
CA SER A 415 -13.97 -7.24 27.43
C SER A 415 -13.13 -6.37 28.37
N ASP A 416 -11.82 -6.65 28.45
CA ASP A 416 -10.83 -5.89 29.21
C ASP A 416 -10.39 -4.60 28.50
N HIS A 417 -10.46 -4.54 27.17
CA HIS A 417 -10.05 -3.37 26.39
C HIS A 417 -11.14 -2.82 25.47
N VAL A 418 -12.03 -3.65 24.92
CA VAL A 418 -13.17 -3.18 24.12
C VAL A 418 -14.23 -2.55 25.04
N ASN A 419 -14.49 -1.26 24.85
CA ASN A 419 -15.42 -0.48 25.67
C ASN A 419 -16.73 -0.16 24.94
N CYS A 420 -16.71 -0.11 23.61
CA CYS A 420 -17.88 0.20 22.79
C CYS A 420 -17.93 -0.67 21.54
N VAL A 421 -19.10 -1.20 21.21
CA VAL A 421 -19.35 -1.89 19.93
C VAL A 421 -20.51 -1.23 19.21
N VAL A 422 -20.35 -0.91 17.93
CA VAL A 422 -21.38 -0.34 17.06
C VAL A 422 -21.70 -1.37 15.98
N LEU A 423 -22.95 -1.82 15.91
CA LEU A 423 -23.44 -2.79 14.93
C LEU A 423 -24.38 -2.09 13.95
N ASN A 424 -23.81 -1.53 12.89
CA ASN A 424 -24.53 -0.93 11.77
C ASN A 424 -24.98 -2.03 10.79
N ALA A 425 -25.94 -2.82 11.25
CA ALA A 425 -26.55 -3.90 10.48
C ALA A 425 -28.02 -4.06 10.87
N CYS A 426 -28.87 -4.46 9.92
CA CYS A 426 -30.30 -4.63 10.14
C CYS A 426 -30.60 -5.60 11.29
N TYR A 427 -31.55 -5.26 12.16
CA TYR A 427 -32.01 -6.12 13.27
C TYR A 427 -30.94 -6.55 14.29
N ALA A 428 -29.79 -5.88 14.34
CA ALA A 428 -28.67 -6.21 15.24
C ALA A 428 -28.91 -5.92 16.74
N GLU A 429 -30.09 -5.46 17.16
CA GLU A 429 -30.41 -5.23 18.59
C GLU A 429 -30.26 -6.50 19.44
N ILE A 430 -30.62 -7.67 18.90
CA ILE A 430 -30.57 -8.93 19.66
C ILE A 430 -29.10 -9.26 19.98
N GLN A 431 -28.20 -9.10 19.01
CA GLN A 431 -26.75 -9.28 19.11
C GLN A 431 -26.16 -8.23 20.04
N ALA A 432 -26.65 -6.99 19.97
CA ALA A 432 -26.24 -5.94 20.88
C ALA A 432 -26.54 -6.30 22.35
N LYS A 433 -27.71 -6.90 22.64
CA LYS A 433 -28.07 -7.36 24.01
C LYS A 433 -27.12 -8.45 24.51
N ALA A 434 -26.75 -9.38 23.64
CA ALA A 434 -25.85 -10.47 23.98
C ALA A 434 -24.43 -9.97 24.29
N ILE A 435 -23.87 -9.12 23.42
CA ILE A 435 -22.55 -8.53 23.61
C ILE A 435 -22.52 -7.59 24.82
N ALA A 436 -23.61 -6.86 25.08
CA ALA A 436 -23.70 -5.95 26.23
C ALA A 436 -23.63 -6.65 27.59
N LYS A 437 -23.82 -7.98 27.67
CA LYS A 437 -23.52 -8.74 28.89
C LYS A 437 -22.05 -8.60 29.30
N HIS A 438 -21.15 -8.39 28.33
CA HIS A 438 -19.70 -8.35 28.54
C HIS A 438 -19.11 -6.96 28.28
N ILE A 439 -19.58 -6.24 27.25
CA ILE A 439 -19.06 -4.93 26.83
C ILE A 439 -19.90 -3.78 27.40
N LYS A 440 -19.23 -2.70 27.82
CA LYS A 440 -19.84 -1.58 28.54
C LYS A 440 -20.94 -0.86 27.74
N TYR A 441 -20.69 -0.61 26.46
CA TYR A 441 -21.63 0.06 25.55
C TYR A 441 -21.77 -0.72 24.25
N VAL A 442 -23.00 -1.04 23.85
CA VAL A 442 -23.25 -1.65 22.54
C VAL A 442 -24.40 -0.95 21.87
N ILE A 443 -24.21 -0.56 20.61
CA ILE A 443 -25.23 0.07 19.79
C ILE A 443 -25.62 -0.92 18.69
N GLY A 444 -26.91 -1.19 18.55
CA GLY A 444 -27.45 -2.04 17.48
C GLY A 444 -28.71 -1.44 16.87
N MET A 445 -29.20 -2.04 15.78
CA MET A 445 -30.39 -1.57 15.09
C MET A 445 -31.59 -2.43 15.45
N ASN A 446 -32.66 -1.82 15.97
CA ASN A 446 -33.88 -2.55 16.38
C ASN A 446 -34.78 -3.01 15.21
N ARG A 447 -34.47 -2.54 14.00
CA ARG A 447 -35.19 -2.83 12.76
C ARG A 447 -34.24 -2.70 11.57
N ALA A 448 -34.76 -2.89 10.36
CA ALA A 448 -34.00 -2.58 9.14
C ALA A 448 -33.60 -1.10 9.10
N ILE A 449 -32.38 -0.83 8.64
CA ILE A 449 -31.84 0.52 8.47
C ILE A 449 -31.33 0.68 7.04
N GLY A 450 -31.63 1.80 6.39
CA GLY A 450 -31.07 2.13 5.09
C GLY A 450 -29.65 2.72 5.20
N ASP A 451 -28.84 2.54 4.16
CA ASP A 451 -27.44 3.00 4.09
C ASP A 451 -27.28 4.48 4.47
N LYS A 452 -28.17 5.34 3.98
CA LYS A 452 -28.11 6.78 4.28
C LYS A 452 -28.30 7.07 5.77
N ALA A 453 -29.17 6.30 6.45
CA ALA A 453 -29.37 6.43 7.89
C ALA A 453 -28.17 5.89 8.68
N ALA A 454 -27.61 4.76 8.28
CA ALA A 454 -26.43 4.17 8.92
C ALA A 454 -25.21 5.11 8.83
N ILE A 455 -24.93 5.65 7.65
CA ILE A 455 -23.85 6.62 7.42
C ILE A 455 -24.11 7.90 8.22
N ALA A 456 -25.32 8.45 8.18
CA ALA A 456 -25.66 9.66 8.94
C ALA A 456 -25.50 9.44 10.45
N PHE A 457 -25.87 8.26 10.96
CA PHE A 457 -25.64 7.89 12.36
C PHE A 457 -24.15 7.88 12.68
N ALA A 458 -23.33 7.18 11.88
CA ALA A 458 -21.89 7.08 12.08
C ALA A 458 -21.22 8.46 12.08
N ILE A 459 -21.58 9.34 11.13
CA ILE A 459 -21.11 10.73 11.07
C ILE A 459 -21.38 11.44 12.41
N GLY A 460 -22.63 11.45 12.86
CA GLY A 460 -23.01 12.17 14.09
C GLY A 460 -22.34 11.60 15.34
N PHE A 461 -22.22 10.27 15.39
CA PHE A 461 -21.58 9.55 16.48
C PHE A 461 -20.09 9.91 16.60
N TYR A 462 -19.31 9.73 15.54
CA TYR A 462 -17.86 9.97 15.60
C TYR A 462 -17.50 11.46 15.61
N GLN A 463 -18.31 12.33 15.02
CA GLN A 463 -18.15 13.78 15.16
C GLN A 463 -18.31 14.21 16.63
N ALA A 464 -19.32 13.69 17.32
CA ALA A 464 -19.56 13.97 18.73
C ALA A 464 -18.44 13.41 19.63
N LEU A 465 -18.02 12.18 19.36
CA LEU A 465 -16.96 11.51 20.10
C LEU A 465 -15.62 12.24 19.94
N GLY A 466 -15.24 12.58 18.70
CA GLY A 466 -14.10 13.44 18.39
C GLY A 466 -14.22 14.85 18.98
N GLY A 467 -15.45 15.33 19.19
CA GLY A 467 -15.78 16.57 19.90
C GLY A 467 -15.62 16.49 21.43
N GLY A 468 -15.29 15.32 21.98
CA GLY A 468 -15.04 15.10 23.40
C GLY A 468 -16.30 14.75 24.20
N ARG A 469 -17.37 14.33 23.54
CA ARG A 469 -18.61 13.87 24.19
C ARG A 469 -18.48 12.43 24.67
N SER A 470 -19.31 12.02 25.63
CA SER A 470 -19.40 10.63 26.07
C SER A 470 -20.03 9.75 25.00
N ILE A 471 -19.93 8.42 25.13
CA ILE A 471 -20.57 7.47 24.22
C ILE A 471 -22.10 7.66 24.21
N GLU A 472 -22.72 7.94 25.35
CA GLU A 472 -24.16 8.21 25.43
C GLU A 472 -24.57 9.47 24.66
N ASP A 473 -23.79 10.54 24.77
CA ASP A 473 -24.04 11.79 24.05
C ASP A 473 -23.75 11.65 22.57
N ALA A 474 -22.70 10.90 22.20
CA ALA A 474 -22.37 10.58 20.82
C ALA A 474 -23.48 9.76 20.16
N TYR A 475 -24.03 8.77 20.85
CA TYR A 475 -25.20 8.03 20.40
C TYR A 475 -26.39 8.95 20.10
N LYS A 476 -26.75 9.85 21.04
CA LYS A 476 -27.85 10.80 20.83
C LYS A 476 -27.60 11.71 19.63
N LEU A 477 -26.37 12.18 19.46
CA LEU A 477 -25.99 13.03 18.33
C LEU A 477 -25.99 12.26 16.99
N GLY A 478 -25.66 10.97 16.99
CA GLY A 478 -25.87 10.10 15.84
C GLY A 478 -27.34 10.01 15.43
N CYS A 479 -28.25 9.77 16.38
CA CYS A 479 -29.70 9.77 16.11
C CYS A 479 -30.19 11.13 15.60
N ILE A 480 -29.72 12.23 16.20
CA ILE A 480 -30.05 13.60 15.76
C ILE A 480 -29.54 13.84 14.34
N GLN A 481 -28.35 13.35 13.99
CA GLN A 481 -27.79 13.51 12.65
C GLN A 481 -28.66 12.83 11.59
N ILE A 482 -29.24 11.66 11.87
CA ILE A 482 -30.25 11.04 10.98
C ILE A 482 -31.47 11.96 10.81
N GLN A 483 -31.97 12.53 11.91
CA GLN A 483 -33.12 13.43 11.90
C GLN A 483 -32.84 14.74 11.14
N LEU A 484 -31.63 15.30 11.24
CA LEU A 484 -31.21 16.50 10.52
C LEU A 484 -31.18 16.29 9.00
N HIS A 485 -30.96 15.06 8.54
CA HIS A 485 -31.06 14.69 7.12
C HIS A 485 -32.50 14.40 6.67
N GLY A 486 -33.48 14.55 7.56
CA GLY A 486 -34.90 14.29 7.25
C GLY A 486 -35.22 12.80 7.08
N ILE A 487 -34.38 11.90 7.60
CA ILE A 487 -34.55 10.45 7.41
C ILE A 487 -35.41 9.88 8.57
N PRO A 488 -36.51 9.15 8.29
CA PRO A 488 -37.45 8.66 9.30
C PRO A 488 -36.96 7.43 10.09
N GLU A 489 -35.63 7.24 10.21
CA GLU A 489 -34.98 6.08 10.82
C GLU A 489 -34.17 6.44 12.07
N HIS A 490 -34.32 7.67 12.59
CA HIS A 490 -33.57 8.19 13.75
C HIS A 490 -33.81 7.44 15.08
N LEU A 491 -34.86 6.61 15.16
CA LEU A 491 -35.20 5.74 16.30
C LEU A 491 -34.72 4.29 16.11
N THR A 492 -34.07 3.98 14.99
CA THR A 492 -33.57 2.64 14.67
C THR A 492 -32.34 2.25 15.49
N PRO A 493 -31.30 3.11 15.64
CA PRO A 493 -30.19 2.82 16.54
C PRO A 493 -30.65 2.80 17.99
N VAL A 494 -30.22 1.80 18.75
CA VAL A 494 -30.48 1.66 20.19
C VAL A 494 -29.19 1.42 20.95
N LEU A 495 -28.96 2.17 22.02
CA LEU A 495 -27.82 2.00 22.92
C LEU A 495 -28.19 1.10 24.09
N ILE A 496 -27.38 0.07 24.31
CA ILE A 496 -27.52 -0.91 25.39
C ILE A 496 -26.26 -0.82 26.26
N LYS A 497 -26.45 -0.77 27.58
CA LYS A 497 -25.35 -0.71 28.55
C LYS A 497 -25.22 -2.03 29.28
N LYS A 498 -24.00 -2.35 29.69
CA LYS A 498 -23.74 -3.52 30.54
C LYS A 498 -24.59 -3.48 31.81
N GLY A 499 -25.36 -4.55 32.04
CA GLY A 499 -26.27 -4.70 33.17
C GLY A 499 -27.65 -4.06 33.00
N GLN A 500 -27.98 -3.55 31.81
CA GLN A 500 -29.33 -3.08 31.45
C GLN A 500 -30.02 -3.98 30.41
N SER A 501 -29.40 -5.10 30.01
CA SER A 501 -29.87 -6.06 29.00
C SER A 501 -30.77 -7.17 29.54
#